data_AF-A0A1B7LD17-F1
#
_entry.id   AF-A0A1B7LD17-F1
#
_cell.length_a   1.000
_cell.length_b   1.000
_cell.length_c   1.000
_cell.angle_alpha   90.00
_cell.angle_beta   90.00
_cell.angle_gamma   90.00
#
_symmetry.space_group_name_H-M   'P 1'
#
loop_
_entity.id
_entity.type
_entity.pdbx_description
1 polymer ?
#
loop_
_entity_poly.entity_id
_entity_poly.type
_entity_poly.pdbx_seq_one_letter_code
_entity_poly.pdbx_strand_id
1 'polypeptide(L)'
;MEAKVYPFPSREDQQVIQTAIEVFLTSQTGKARDTMLKTIRAVLDRYRISRFTFPDYVVEATRAPGLSVVRARKYVTGMVCPQCGEKLYGLSSRVRILSVQERRDYHLVTYGCRCGKVFAKPEQC
;
A
#
# COMPACT_ATOMS: atom_id res chain seq x y z
N MET A 1 -38.97 0.20 3.02
CA MET A 1 -37.58 0.29 3.51
C MET A 1 -36.81 1.15 2.53
N GLU A 2 -36.36 2.33 2.95
CA GLU A 2 -35.45 3.14 2.14
C GLU A 2 -34.06 2.50 2.12
N ALA A 3 -33.41 2.47 0.95
CA ALA A 3 -32.05 1.99 0.83
C ALA A 3 -31.11 2.97 1.56
N LYS A 4 -30.38 2.50 2.58
CA LYS A 4 -29.29 3.27 3.19
C LYS A 4 -28.13 3.35 2.19
N VAL A 5 -27.99 4.50 1.55
CA VAL A 5 -26.82 4.80 0.71
C VAL A 5 -25.66 5.16 1.64
N TYR A 6 -24.65 4.31 1.69
CA TYR A 6 -23.42 4.62 2.43
C TYR A 6 -22.50 5.48 1.55
N PRO A 7 -21.92 6.56 2.10
CA PRO A 7 -20.99 7.37 1.34
C PRO A 7 -19.75 6.53 0.99
N PHE A 8 -19.37 6.57 -0.28
CA PHE A 8 -18.13 5.96 -0.77
C PHE A 8 -17.05 7.04 -0.90
N PRO A 9 -15.75 6.67 -0.80
CA PRO A 9 -14.67 7.62 -1.01
C PRO A 9 -14.84 8.39 -2.32
N SER A 10 -14.91 9.72 -2.21
CA SER A 10 -14.97 10.62 -3.36
C SER A 10 -13.72 10.49 -4.23
N ARG A 11 -13.75 11.04 -5.45
CA ARG A 11 -12.55 11.07 -6.31
C ARG A 11 -11.39 11.82 -5.63
N GLU A 12 -11.67 12.89 -4.91
CA GLU A 12 -10.67 13.65 -4.16
C GLU A 12 -10.05 12.81 -3.04
N ASP A 13 -10.85 12.09 -2.26
CA ASP A 13 -10.33 11.22 -1.19
C ASP A 13 -9.52 10.03 -1.75
N GLN A 14 -9.91 9.50 -2.92
CA GLN A 14 -9.13 8.49 -3.63
C GLN A 14 -7.77 9.06 -4.07
N GLN A 15 -7.75 10.31 -4.56
CA GLN A 15 -6.52 11.01 -4.96
C GLN A 15 -5.63 11.33 -3.76
N VAL A 16 -6.19 11.60 -2.59
CA VAL A 16 -5.43 11.74 -1.32
C VAL A 16 -4.68 10.44 -1.01
N ILE A 17 -5.34 9.29 -1.12
CA ILE A 17 -4.68 7.98 -0.91
C ILE A 17 -3.54 7.77 -1.91
N GLN A 18 -3.80 8.02 -3.20
CA GLN A 18 -2.79 7.84 -4.26
C GLN A 18 -1.58 8.75 -4.04
N THR A 19 -1.83 10.04 -3.80
CA THR A 19 -0.79 11.05 -3.53
C THR A 19 0.05 10.66 -2.31
N ALA A 20 -0.59 10.19 -1.23
CA ALA A 20 0.12 9.76 -0.03
C ALA A 20 1.11 8.61 -0.33
N ILE A 21 0.70 7.65 -1.15
CA ILE A 21 1.57 6.55 -1.61
C ILE A 21 2.69 7.10 -2.49
N GLU A 22 2.39 7.93 -3.48
CA GLU A 22 3.39 8.53 -4.38
C GLU A 22 4.45 9.34 -3.62
N VAL A 23 4.04 10.14 -2.64
CA VAL A 23 4.96 10.91 -1.77
C VAL A 23 5.90 9.97 -1.01
N PHE A 24 5.41 8.84 -0.50
CA PHE A 24 6.28 7.84 0.12
C PHE A 24 7.22 7.18 -0.90
N LEU A 25 6.71 6.76 -2.07
CA LEU A 25 7.53 6.09 -3.08
C LEU A 25 8.65 6.98 -3.64
N THR A 26 8.42 8.29 -3.68
CA THR A 26 9.39 9.29 -4.13
C THR A 26 10.39 9.68 -3.05
N SER A 27 9.94 9.91 -1.80
CA SER A 27 10.82 10.35 -0.70
C SER A 27 11.54 9.20 0.02
N GLN A 28 10.92 8.02 0.09
CA GLN A 28 11.47 6.79 0.68
C GLN A 28 11.93 6.90 2.14
N THR A 29 11.33 7.82 2.91
CA THR A 29 11.66 8.03 4.32
C THR A 29 10.66 7.33 5.25
N GLY A 30 11.10 6.97 6.46
CA GLY A 30 10.22 6.40 7.49
C GLY A 30 9.09 7.35 7.88
N LYS A 31 9.39 8.65 8.04
CA LYS A 31 8.38 9.68 8.33
C LYS A 31 7.30 9.75 7.25
N ALA A 32 7.68 9.72 5.97
CA ALA A 32 6.70 9.71 4.88
C ALA A 32 5.86 8.44 4.87
N ARG A 33 6.44 7.28 5.23
CA ARG A 33 5.69 6.02 5.38
C ARG A 33 4.62 6.14 6.46
N ASP A 34 4.97 6.64 7.64
CA ASP A 34 4.03 6.76 8.75
C ASP A 34 2.90 7.74 8.41
N THR A 35 3.24 8.89 7.81
CA THR A 35 2.24 9.85 7.31
C THR A 35 1.32 9.18 6.29
N MET A 36 1.87 8.46 5.31
CA MET A 36 1.08 7.74 4.31
C MET A 36 0.07 6.79 4.97
N LEU A 37 0.51 5.93 5.90
CA LEU A 37 -0.38 4.96 6.54
C LEU A 37 -1.48 5.61 7.39
N LYS A 38 -1.17 6.72 8.07
CA LYS A 38 -2.15 7.49 8.86
C LYS A 38 -3.14 8.23 7.97
N THR A 39 -2.68 8.85 6.88
CA THR A 39 -3.54 9.54 5.90
C THR A 39 -4.54 8.57 5.28
N ILE A 40 -4.06 7.41 4.82
CA ILE A 40 -4.93 6.35 4.29
C ILE A 40 -5.96 5.93 5.35
N ARG A 41 -5.52 5.74 6.60
CA ARG A 41 -6.42 5.36 7.70
C ARG A 41 -7.51 6.40 7.94
N ALA A 42 -7.17 7.69 7.96
CA ALA A 42 -8.12 8.77 8.16
C ALA A 42 -9.22 8.79 7.09
N VAL A 43 -8.85 8.53 5.82
CA VAL A 43 -9.83 8.40 4.73
C VAL A 43 -10.75 7.20 4.97
N LEU A 44 -10.21 6.03 5.30
CA LEU A 44 -11.02 4.84 5.57
C LEU A 44 -12.00 5.05 6.74
N ASP A 45 -11.55 5.70 7.82
CA ASP A 45 -12.37 6.01 8.99
C ASP A 45 -13.49 7.01 8.68
N ARG A 46 -13.22 8.06 7.87
CA ARG A 46 -14.21 9.04 7.41
C ARG A 46 -15.42 8.37 6.76
N TYR A 47 -15.17 7.31 5.99
CA TYR A 47 -16.20 6.55 5.28
C TYR A 47 -16.68 5.30 6.02
N ARG A 48 -16.14 5.02 7.21
CA ARG A 48 -16.42 3.82 8.02
C ARG A 48 -16.24 2.51 7.24
N ILE A 49 -15.26 2.46 6.35
CA ILE A 49 -14.91 1.28 5.56
C ILE A 49 -13.60 0.68 6.06
N SER A 50 -13.49 -0.65 6.02
CA SER A 50 -12.27 -1.34 6.42
C SER A 50 -11.27 -1.53 5.27
N ARG A 51 -11.71 -1.34 4.02
CA ARG A 51 -10.88 -1.56 2.83
C ARG A 51 -11.35 -0.72 1.64
N PHE A 52 -10.41 -0.35 0.79
CA PHE A 52 -10.68 0.27 -0.50
C PHE A 52 -9.72 -0.28 -1.57
N THR A 53 -10.23 -0.51 -2.78
CA THR A 53 -9.49 -1.23 -3.84
C THR A 53 -9.10 -0.29 -4.98
N PHE A 54 -7.82 -0.31 -5.33
CA PHE A 54 -7.26 0.29 -6.54
C PHE A 54 -6.89 -0.80 -7.56
N PRO A 55 -6.54 -0.45 -8.82
CA PRO A 55 -6.17 -1.42 -9.82
C PRO A 55 -4.99 -2.32 -9.43
N ASP A 56 -3.93 -1.74 -8.85
CA ASP A 56 -2.69 -2.47 -8.53
C ASP A 56 -2.58 -2.88 -7.04
N TYR A 57 -3.35 -2.28 -6.14
CA TYR A 57 -3.28 -2.53 -4.70
C TYR A 57 -4.61 -2.32 -3.98
N VAL A 58 -4.69 -2.80 -2.75
CA VAL A 58 -5.80 -2.59 -1.82
C VAL A 58 -5.23 -1.89 -0.59
N VAL A 59 -5.96 -0.91 -0.07
CA VAL A 59 -5.67 -0.32 1.24
C VAL A 59 -6.64 -0.86 2.27
N GLU A 60 -6.14 -1.23 3.44
CA GLU A 60 -6.95 -1.82 4.50
C GLU A 60 -6.65 -1.18 5.86
N ALA A 61 -7.70 -0.97 6.65
CA ALA A 61 -7.61 -0.56 8.03
C ALA A 61 -7.00 -1.70 8.87
N THR A 62 -6.01 -1.39 9.72
CA THR A 62 -5.54 -2.37 10.71
C THR A 62 -6.58 -2.58 11.81
N ARG A 63 -6.52 -3.73 12.49
CA ARG A 63 -7.30 -3.97 13.71
C ARG A 63 -6.94 -2.98 14.81
N ALA A 64 -5.64 -2.69 14.96
CA ALA A 64 -5.18 -1.61 15.81
C ALA A 64 -5.66 -0.24 15.25
N PRO A 65 -6.20 0.65 16.09
CA PRO A 65 -6.55 2.00 15.67
C PRO A 65 -5.34 2.77 15.11
N GLY A 66 -5.58 3.67 14.16
CA GLY A 66 -4.59 4.67 13.73
C GLY A 66 -3.62 4.27 12.62
N LEU A 67 -3.63 3.01 12.15
CA LEU A 67 -2.82 2.57 11.01
C LEU A 67 -3.66 1.89 9.94
N SER A 68 -3.06 1.82 8.75
CA SER A 68 -3.55 1.07 7.60
C SER A 68 -2.41 0.20 7.04
N VAL A 69 -2.74 -0.66 6.09
CA VAL A 69 -1.77 -1.44 5.31
C VAL A 69 -2.09 -1.32 3.83
N VAL A 70 -1.06 -1.38 3.00
CA VAL A 70 -1.20 -1.43 1.53
C VAL A 70 -0.82 -2.83 1.07
N ARG A 71 -1.72 -3.51 0.36
CA ARG A 71 -1.53 -4.86 -0.17
C ARG A 71 -1.51 -4.84 -1.68
N ALA A 72 -0.43 -5.30 -2.28
CA ALA A 72 -0.37 -5.47 -3.73
C ALA A 72 -1.35 -6.56 -4.20
N ARG A 73 -1.90 -6.37 -5.40
CA ARG A 73 -2.76 -7.35 -6.06
C ARG A 73 -1.99 -8.26 -7.03
N LYS A 74 -0.82 -7.81 -7.51
CA LYS A 74 0.02 -8.53 -8.47
C LYS A 74 1.24 -9.12 -7.77
N TYR A 75 1.47 -10.40 -8.02
CA TYR A 75 2.60 -11.16 -7.49
C TYR A 75 3.73 -11.22 -8.50
N VAL A 76 4.96 -11.14 -8.03
CA VAL A 76 6.17 -11.32 -8.84
C VAL A 76 7.09 -12.34 -8.18
N THR A 77 7.87 -13.03 -9.01
CA THR A 77 8.88 -14.02 -8.58
C THR A 77 10.32 -13.52 -8.82
N GLY A 78 10.48 -12.45 -9.59
CA GLY A 78 11.78 -11.89 -9.93
C GLY A 78 12.43 -11.04 -8.84
N MET A 79 13.69 -10.67 -9.07
CA MET A 79 14.53 -9.85 -8.18
C MET A 79 14.54 -8.36 -8.58
N VAL A 80 13.69 -7.98 -9.53
CA VAL A 80 13.60 -6.62 -10.06
C VAL A 80 12.16 -6.11 -10.09
N CYS A 81 12.00 -4.80 -10.05
CA CYS A 81 10.72 -4.13 -10.26
C CYS A 81 10.17 -4.53 -11.64
N PRO A 82 8.93 -5.01 -11.74
CA PRO A 82 8.36 -5.52 -13.00
C PRO A 82 8.10 -4.41 -14.04
N GLN A 83 8.22 -3.14 -13.65
CA GLN A 83 7.99 -1.99 -14.55
C GLN A 83 9.28 -1.35 -15.04
N CYS A 84 10.27 -1.12 -14.16
CA CYS A 84 11.49 -0.37 -14.52
C CYS A 84 12.79 -1.18 -14.37
N GLY A 85 12.74 -2.44 -13.95
CA GLY A 85 13.93 -3.29 -13.80
C GLY A 85 14.83 -2.97 -12.59
N GLU A 86 14.43 -2.02 -11.74
CA GLU A 86 15.18 -1.68 -10.52
C GLU A 86 15.34 -2.90 -9.60
N LYS A 87 16.54 -3.14 -9.07
CA LYS A 87 16.78 -4.26 -8.14
C LYS A 87 15.97 -4.09 -6.87
N LEU A 88 15.32 -5.16 -6.39
CA LEU A 88 14.52 -5.16 -5.16
C LEU A 88 15.37 -4.91 -3.91
N TYR A 89 16.56 -5.50 -3.87
CA TYR A 89 17.43 -5.48 -2.71
C TYR A 89 18.70 -4.67 -2.98
N GLY A 90 19.20 -4.02 -1.93
CA GLY A 90 20.40 -3.20 -1.98
C GLY A 90 20.17 -1.84 -1.34
N LEU A 91 21.22 -1.26 -0.74
CA LEU A 91 21.15 0.04 -0.06
C LEU A 91 20.74 1.17 -1.01
N SER A 92 21.20 1.11 -2.26
CA SER A 92 20.86 2.07 -3.32
C SER A 92 19.56 1.75 -4.05
N SER A 93 18.88 0.64 -3.71
CA SER A 93 17.63 0.25 -4.35
C SER A 93 16.60 1.37 -4.20
N ARG A 94 15.82 1.60 -5.25
CA ARG A 94 14.66 2.49 -5.23
C ARG A 94 13.35 1.75 -4.95
N VAL A 95 13.41 0.55 -4.37
CA VAL A 95 12.27 -0.25 -3.94
C VAL A 95 12.18 -0.23 -2.40
N ARG A 96 10.98 -0.04 -1.86
CA ARG A 96 10.73 -0.02 -0.41
C ARG A 96 9.56 -0.91 -0.05
N ILE A 97 9.58 -1.43 1.18
CA ILE A 97 8.49 -2.23 1.74
C ILE A 97 7.35 -1.30 2.15
N LEU A 98 6.15 -1.56 1.64
CA LEU A 98 4.91 -0.90 2.06
C LEU A 98 4.30 -1.65 3.25
N SER A 99 4.15 -2.96 3.13
CA SER A 99 3.61 -3.83 4.18
C SER A 99 4.19 -5.24 4.11
N VAL A 100 4.12 -5.95 5.24
CA VAL A 100 4.45 -7.37 5.35
C VAL A 100 3.21 -8.09 5.86
N GLN A 101 2.79 -9.14 5.18
CA GLN A 101 1.79 -10.07 5.67
C GLN A 101 2.49 -11.37 6.07
N GLU A 102 2.65 -11.55 7.37
CA GLU A 102 3.24 -12.76 7.94
C GLU A 102 2.30 -13.95 7.71
N ARG A 103 2.86 -15.06 7.22
CA ARG A 103 2.20 -16.36 7.13
C ARG A 103 3.13 -17.43 7.68
N ARG A 104 2.60 -18.63 7.91
CA ARG A 104 3.31 -19.75 8.54
C ARG A 104 4.57 -20.16 7.79
N ASP A 105 4.49 -20.28 6.46
CA ASP A 105 5.56 -20.88 5.65
C ASP A 105 6.34 -19.84 4.81
N TYR A 106 5.83 -18.61 4.72
CA TYR A 106 6.46 -17.50 4.01
C TYR A 106 5.84 -16.17 4.46
N HIS A 107 6.51 -15.07 4.18
CA HIS A 107 5.95 -13.73 4.35
C HIS A 107 5.57 -13.17 2.99
N LEU A 108 4.36 -12.66 2.85
CA LEU A 108 3.97 -11.94 1.63
C LEU A 108 4.30 -10.46 1.80
N VAL A 109 5.36 -10.00 1.14
CA VAL A 109 5.83 -8.63 1.25
C VAL A 109 5.29 -7.81 0.08
N THR A 110 4.62 -6.70 0.40
CA THR A 110 4.21 -5.70 -0.59
C THR A 110 5.31 -4.65 -0.72
N TYR A 111 5.84 -4.53 -1.93
CA TYR A 111 6.84 -3.56 -2.32
C TYR A 111 6.24 -2.43 -3.13
N GLY A 112 6.84 -1.25 -3.01
CA GLY A 112 6.61 -0.11 -3.87
C GLY A 112 7.92 0.42 -4.42
N CYS A 113 7.98 0.67 -5.73
CA CYS A 113 9.13 1.25 -6.41
C CYS A 113 8.92 2.76 -6.63
N ARG A 114 9.99 3.55 -6.64
CA ARG A 114 9.96 4.98 -7.00
C ARG A 114 9.33 5.27 -8.37
N CYS A 115 9.30 4.29 -9.27
CA CYS A 115 8.59 4.40 -10.55
C CYS A 115 7.05 4.34 -10.42
N GLY A 116 6.50 4.25 -9.21
CA GLY A 116 5.07 4.16 -8.91
C GLY A 116 4.51 2.74 -8.84
N LYS A 117 5.28 1.72 -9.24
CA LYS A 117 4.77 0.35 -9.27
C LYS A 117 4.70 -0.26 -7.88
N VAL A 118 3.53 -0.83 -7.57
CA VAL A 118 3.27 -1.62 -6.36
C VAL A 118 3.09 -3.09 -6.75
N PHE A 119 3.77 -4.00 -6.06
CA PHE A 119 3.75 -5.44 -6.33
C PHE A 119 4.06 -6.24 -5.07
N ALA A 120 3.66 -7.50 -5.02
CA ALA A 120 3.94 -8.40 -3.90
C ALA A 120 4.92 -9.49 -4.31
N LYS A 121 5.76 -9.93 -3.39
CA LYS A 121 6.63 -11.10 -3.56
C LYS A 121 6.59 -11.94 -2.28
N PRO A 122 6.48 -13.28 -2.39
CA PRO A 122 6.71 -14.16 -1.26
C PRO A 122 8.19 -14.14 -0.90
N GLU A 123 8.47 -13.88 0.38
CA GLU A 123 9.78 -13.99 1.00
C GLU A 123 9.81 -15.18 1.94
N GLN A 124 10.86 -15.98 1.86
CA GLN A 124 11.05 -17.12 2.76
C GLN A 124 11.43 -16.61 4.15
N CYS A 125 10.99 -17.33 5.18
CA CYS A 125 11.37 -17.09 6.57
C CYS A 125 12.82 -17.51 6.83
#